data_AF-A0A958X3C8-F1
#
_entry.id   AF-A0A958X3C8-F1
#
_cell.length_a   1.000
_cell.length_b   1.000
_cell.length_c   1.000
_cell.angle_alpha   90.00
_cell.angle_beta   90.00
_cell.angle_gamma   90.00
#
_symmetry.space_group_name_H-M   'P 1'
#
loop_
_entity.id
_entity.type
_entity.pdbx_description
1 polymer ?
#
loop_
_entity_poly.entity_id
_entity_poly.type
_entity_poly.pdbx_seq_one_letter_code
_entity_poly.pdbx_strand_id
1 'polypeptide(L)'
;MIKTSFLIPLITDCIGVLVALYFIFEDYIKQYSNNGSLALVTLGMCAWLGIAYYLYTHSYPKIASIMVWIPAIPLLLYGFILVLMVVTKPDFR
;
A
#
# COMPACT_ATOMS: atom_id res chain seq x y z
N MET A 1 -6.09 9.02 -21.20
CA MET A 1 -6.66 9.74 -20.03
C MET A 1 -6.65 8.80 -18.84
N ILE A 2 -5.90 9.11 -17.78
CA ILE A 2 -5.86 8.27 -16.58
C ILE A 2 -7.18 8.45 -15.82
N LYS A 3 -7.88 7.34 -15.51
CA LYS A 3 -9.11 7.41 -14.72
C LYS A 3 -8.77 7.58 -13.24
N THR A 4 -9.50 8.46 -12.56
CA THR A 4 -9.40 8.67 -11.10
C THR A 4 -9.55 7.37 -10.31
N SER A 5 -10.38 6.43 -10.81
CA SER A 5 -10.61 5.11 -10.23
C SER A 5 -9.37 4.21 -10.16
N PHE A 6 -8.34 4.48 -10.96
CA PHE A 6 -7.06 3.78 -10.94
C PHE A 6 -6.01 4.58 -10.15
N LEU A 7 -6.03 5.91 -10.28
CA LEU A 7 -5.02 6.78 -9.69
C LEU A 7 -5.10 6.83 -8.16
N ILE A 8 -6.31 6.89 -7.58
CA ILE A 8 -6.49 6.93 -6.12
C ILE A 8 -5.90 5.69 -5.43
N PRO A 9 -6.33 4.45 -5.75
CA PRO A 9 -5.80 3.27 -5.06
C PRO A 9 -4.30 3.08 -5.35
N LEU A 10 -3.82 3.46 -6.53
CA LEU A 10 -2.39 3.39 -6.87
C LEU A 10 -1.54 4.26 -5.94
N ILE A 11 -1.99 5.50 -5.69
CA ILE A 11 -1.31 6.40 -4.76
C ILE A 11 -1.37 5.84 -3.33
N THR A 12 -2.51 5.29 -2.90
CA THR A 12 -2.64 4.66 -1.58
C THR A 12 -1.65 3.51 -1.39
N ASP A 13 -1.53 2.63 -2.37
CA ASP A 13 -0.57 1.52 -2.32
C ASP A 13 0.87 2.02 -2.34
N CYS A 14 1.19 3.05 -3.14
CA CYS A 14 2.51 3.68 -3.14
C CYS A 14 2.88 4.24 -1.77
N ILE A 15 1.94 4.89 -1.07
CA ILE A 15 2.16 5.37 0.31
C ILE A 15 2.42 4.18 1.24
N GLY A 16 1.64 3.09 1.12
CA GLY A 16 1.86 1.88 1.91
C GLY A 16 3.25 1.27 1.70
N VAL A 17 3.72 1.21 0.44
CA VAL A 17 5.08 0.74 0.11
C VAL A 17 6.15 1.65 0.71
N LEU A 18 5.98 2.98 0.66
CA LEU A 18 6.92 3.93 1.27
C LEU A 18 7.02 3.74 2.78
N VAL A 19 5.89 3.53 3.46
CA VAL A 19 5.85 3.24 4.90
C VAL A 19 6.57 1.93 5.21
N ALA A 20 6.34 0.88 4.41
CA ALA A 20 7.02 -0.40 4.59
C ALA A 20 8.54 -0.28 4.38
N LEU A 21 8.98 0.50 3.38
CA LEU A 21 10.40 0.78 3.15
C LEU A 21 11.04 1.51 4.33
N TYR A 22 10.36 2.49 4.92
CA TYR A 22 10.85 3.19 6.11
C TYR A 22 11.14 2.20 7.26
N PHE A 23 10.21 1.28 7.56
CA PHE A 23 10.41 0.27 8.59
C PHE A 23 11.57 -0.68 8.26
N ILE A 24 11.70 -1.12 7.01
CA ILE A 24 12.83 -1.96 6.57
C ILE A 24 14.17 -1.26 6.79
N PHE A 25 14.27 0.04 6.46
CA PHE A 25 15.49 0.81 6.71
C PHE A 25 15.78 0.98 8.20
N GLU A 26 14.75 1.25 9.00
CA GLU A 26 14.88 1.38 10.45
C GLU A 26 15.37 0.06 11.08
N ASP A 27 14.82 -1.07 10.67
CA ASP A 27 15.22 -2.40 11.14
C ASP A 27 16.65 -2.74 10.76
N TYR A 28 17.06 -2.38 9.53
CA TYR A 28 18.42 -2.59 9.05
C TYR A 28 19.43 -1.80 9.90
N ILE A 29 19.11 -0.55 10.25
CA ILE A 29 19.96 0.30 11.11
C ILE A 29 20.03 -0.27 12.53
N LYS A 30 18.90 -0.73 13.07
CA LYS A 30 18.80 -1.26 14.44
C LYS A 30 19.24 -2.73 14.58
N GLN A 31 19.61 -3.37 13.47
CA GLN A 31 20.02 -4.78 13.40
C GLN A 31 18.99 -5.76 13.99
N TYR A 32 17.70 -5.47 13.85
CA TYR A 32 16.67 -6.40 14.29
C TYR A 32 16.57 -7.58 13.32
N SER A 33 16.71 -8.80 13.86
CA SER A 33 16.93 -10.02 13.08
C SER A 33 15.72 -10.56 12.30
N ASN A 34 14.50 -10.01 12.43
CA ASN A 34 13.30 -10.79 12.09
C ASN A 34 12.32 -10.21 11.05
N ASN A 35 12.67 -9.13 10.34
CA ASN A 35 11.74 -8.47 9.40
C ASN A 35 11.97 -8.80 7.91
N GLY A 36 12.64 -9.92 7.62
CA GLY A 36 12.82 -10.40 6.24
C GLY A 36 11.51 -10.65 5.48
N SER A 37 10.44 -11.03 6.19
CA SER A 37 9.10 -11.18 5.61
C SER A 37 8.55 -9.85 5.07
N LEU A 38 8.75 -8.75 5.80
CA LEU A 38 8.29 -7.42 5.40
C LEU A 38 8.98 -6.96 4.11
N ALA A 39 10.28 -7.22 3.98
CA ALA A 39 11.03 -6.92 2.76
C ALA A 39 10.51 -7.70 1.55
N LEU A 40 10.21 -8.99 1.72
CA LEU A 40 9.67 -9.84 0.67
C LEU A 40 8.27 -9.40 0.23
N VAL A 41 7.39 -9.06 1.19
CA VAL A 41 6.07 -8.50 0.91
C VAL A 41 6.18 -7.17 0.16
N THR A 42 7.10 -6.30 0.57
CA THR A 42 7.32 -4.99 -0.07
C THR A 42 7.77 -5.14 -1.52
N LEU A 43 8.70 -6.06 -1.80
CA LEU A 43 9.11 -6.38 -3.18
C LEU A 43 7.95 -6.96 -4.00
N GLY A 44 7.15 -7.85 -3.41
CA GLY A 44 5.94 -8.38 -4.05
C GLY A 44 4.94 -7.28 -4.41
N MET A 45 4.74 -6.30 -3.52
CA MET A 45 3.87 -5.16 -3.77
C MET A 45 4.41 -4.23 -4.87
N CYS A 46 5.72 -3.99 -4.92
CA CYS A 46 6.34 -3.24 -6.02
C CYS A 46 6.12 -3.94 -7.37
N ALA A 47 6.33 -5.26 -7.43
CA ALA A 47 6.08 -6.04 -8.65
C ALA A 47 4.59 -6.02 -9.04
N TRP A 48 3.69 -6.14 -8.06
CA TRP A 48 2.24 -6.06 -8.26
C TRP A 48 1.82 -4.73 -8.89
N LEU A 49 2.30 -3.61 -8.35
CA LEU A 49 2.01 -2.26 -8.88
C LEU A 49 2.59 -2.09 -10.29
N GLY A 50 3.78 -2.63 -10.55
CA GLY A 50 4.39 -2.66 -11.89
C GLY A 50 3.52 -3.40 -12.90
N ILE A 51 3.01 -4.59 -12.55
CA ILE A 51 2.11 -5.38 -13.40
C ILE A 51 0.78 -4.63 -13.62
N ALA A 52 0.22 -4.04 -12.57
CA ALA A 52 -1.02 -3.28 -12.68
C ALA A 52 -0.86 -2.06 -13.61
N TYR A 53 0.25 -1.33 -13.50
CA TYR A 53 0.57 -0.23 -14.40
C TYR A 53 0.76 -0.69 -15.85
N TYR A 54 1.48 -1.80 -16.05
CA TYR A 54 1.65 -2.39 -17.38
C TYR A 54 0.30 -2.79 -18.02
N LEU A 55 -0.60 -3.42 -17.26
CA LEU A 55 -1.95 -3.77 -17.74
C LEU A 55 -2.79 -2.53 -18.04
N TYR A 56 -2.61 -1.46 -17.27
CA TYR A 56 -3.28 -0.18 -17.50
C TYR A 56 -2.87 0.43 -18.84
N THR A 57 -1.58 0.37 -19.20
CA THR A 57 -1.06 0.93 -20.46
C THR A 57 -1.30 0.04 -21.68
N HIS A 58 -1.47 -1.28 -21.50
CA HIS A 58 -1.64 -2.25 -22.60
C HIS A 58 -3.09 -2.70 -22.82
N SER A 59 -4.04 -1.76 -22.75
CA SER A 59 -5.46 -1.95 -23.09
C SER A 59 -6.33 -2.77 -22.12
N TYR A 60 -5.84 -3.06 -20.90
CA TYR A 60 -6.64 -3.74 -19.86
C TYR A 60 -6.89 -2.87 -18.61
N PRO A 61 -7.42 -1.63 -18.75
CA PRO A 61 -7.54 -0.69 -17.64
C PRO A 61 -8.55 -1.13 -16.56
N LYS A 62 -9.56 -1.93 -16.93
CA LYS A 62 -10.55 -2.47 -15.97
C LYS A 62 -9.90 -3.47 -15.02
N ILE A 63 -9.11 -4.39 -15.55
CA ILE A 63 -8.42 -5.42 -14.76
C ILE A 63 -7.38 -4.74 -13.88
N ALA A 64 -6.58 -3.83 -14.45
CA ALA A 64 -5.62 -3.03 -13.70
C ALA A 64 -6.27 -2.28 -12.53
N SER A 65 -7.42 -1.65 -12.74
CA SER A 65 -8.16 -0.96 -11.66
C SER A 65 -8.54 -1.93 -10.54
N ILE A 66 -9.12 -3.08 -10.85
CA ILE A 66 -9.51 -4.07 -9.84
C ILE A 66 -8.29 -4.55 -9.05
N MET A 67 -7.16 -4.82 -9.72
CA MET A 67 -5.95 -5.32 -9.07
C MET A 67 -5.37 -4.37 -8.03
N VAL A 68 -5.37 -3.06 -8.29
CA VAL A 68 -4.84 -2.05 -7.35
C VAL A 68 -5.80 -1.85 -6.17
N TRP A 69 -7.10 -2.08 -6.35
CA TRP A 69 -8.05 -2.02 -5.24
C TRP A 69 -7.89 -3.13 -4.21
N ILE A 70 -7.36 -4.31 -4.59
CA ILE A 70 -7.19 -5.45 -3.67
C ILE A 70 -6.36 -5.09 -2.43
N PRO A 71 -5.13 -4.54 -2.57
CA PRO A 71 -4.33 -4.10 -1.41
C PRO A 71 -4.79 -2.75 -0.82
N ALA A 72 -5.35 -1.85 -1.63
CA ALA A 72 -5.78 -0.54 -1.16
C ALA A 72 -6.97 -0.61 -0.19
N ILE A 73 -7.90 -1.56 -0.36
CA ILE A 73 -9.06 -1.71 0.53
C ILE A 73 -8.63 -1.97 1.99
N PRO A 74 -7.80 -2.97 2.31
CA PRO A 74 -7.27 -3.18 3.65
C PRO A 74 -6.58 -1.94 4.23
N LEU A 75 -5.76 -1.25 3.44
CA LEU A 75 -5.04 -0.04 3.88
C LEU A 75 -6.01 1.09 4.26
N LEU A 76 -7.01 1.36 3.42
CA LEU A 76 -8.02 2.39 3.67
C LEU A 76 -8.91 2.03 4.86
N LEU A 77 -9.30 0.76 4.98
CA LEU A 77 -10.10 0.28 6.10
C LEU A 77 -9.34 0.43 7.42
N TYR A 78 -8.05 0.07 7.43
CA TYR A 78 -7.20 0.23 8.61
C TYR A 78 -7.05 1.72 8.98
N GLY A 79 -6.76 2.58 8.02
CA GLY A 79 -6.70 4.04 8.23
C GLY A 79 -8.01 4.62 8.77
N PHE A 80 -9.15 4.17 8.24
CA PHE A 80 -10.47 4.57 8.71
C PHE A 80 -10.73 4.14 10.16
N ILE A 81 -10.36 2.91 10.53
CA ILE A 81 -10.48 2.41 11.91
C ILE A 81 -9.63 3.26 12.87
N LEU A 82 -8.40 3.61 12.50
CA LEU A 82 -7.54 4.47 13.32
C LEU A 82 -8.17 5.85 13.55
N VAL A 83 -8.70 6.47 12.50
CA VAL A 83 -9.40 7.76 12.63
C VAL A 83 -10.61 7.65 13.56
N LEU A 84 -11.40 6.58 13.43
CA LEU A 84 -12.57 6.34 14.27
C LEU A 84 -12.17 6.15 15.75
N MET A 85 -11.08 5.43 16.01
CA MET A 85 -10.54 5.27 17.37
C MET A 85 -10.11 6.61 17.97
N VAL A 86 -9.42 7.46 17.21
CA VAL A 86 -8.99 8.79 17.66
C VAL A 86 -10.20 9.70 17.98
N VAL A 87 -11.25 9.65 17.16
CA VAL A 87 -12.46 10.47 17.37
C VAL A 87 -13.29 9.98 18.56
N THR A 88 -13.44 8.66 18.71
CA THR A 88 -14.30 8.08 19.77
C THR A 88 -13.63 8.02 21.14
N LYS A 89 -12.30 7.91 21.18
CA LYS A 89 -11.50 7.84 22.40
C LYS A 89 -10.25 8.73 22.25
N PRO A 90 -10.39 10.05 22.42
CA PRO A 90 -9.29 11.01 22.22
C PRO A 90 -8.13 10.82 23.21
N ASP A 91 -8.34 10.07 24.30
CA ASP A 91 -7.33 9.78 25.32
C ASP A 91 -6.36 8.63 24.95
N PHE A 92 -6.43 8.06 23.73
CA PHE A 92 -5.41 7.14 23.21
C PHE A 92 -4.12 7.85 22.76
N ARG A 93 -3.66 8.84 23.54
CA ARG A 93 -2.34 9.46 23.39
C ARG A 93 -1.37 8.89 24.41
#